data_AF-A0A3M2FPM1-F1
#
_entry.id   AF-A0A3M2FPM1-F1
#
_cell.length_a   1.000
_cell.length_b   1.000
_cell.length_c   1.000
_cell.angle_alpha   90.00
_cell.angle_beta   90.00
_cell.angle_gamma   90.00
#
_symmetry.space_group_name_H-M   'P 1'
#
loop_
_entity.id
_entity.type
_entity.pdbx_description
1 polymer ?
#
loop_
_entity_poly.entity_id
_entity_poly.type
_entity_poly.pdbx_seq_one_letter_code
_entity_poly.pdbx_strand_id
1 'polypeptide(L)'
;MSELLPLPSFASGWLVTVLALAVVWSGVFDVLKIVMSLLVAVTVVGVLYVAAHVFPGMSAFLVGLIPQTPEVPPWAVEQGLSPNPWREILPLLGWGAGGFASQVWYTYWVMGAGYGMAARTAYGQPANPTLLQRLTKQDAEHLKGWCRVVYTDASLAMILGILVTTGFMVAGAGVLGPRQLAPDGPDVAFTLSTIFSSRWGEIGGFLFILGGAAALIATQIGQLAGWPRLLADSFRLCIPGFARRFPWKTQFRLFLLLFLFTNMVIVYTLGVRPVFLVQLGAILDGLLLTPLQALWVGLGLYLVLPKLLSKDAYDVLRPHWSFAVGLALAFLVFGYFCIVQIPFVLFG
;
A
#
# COMPACT_ATOMS: atom_id res chain seq x y z
N MET A 1 30.26 2.17 8.60
CA MET A 1 30.11 2.34 7.14
C MET A 1 29.76 3.79 6.87
N SER A 2 30.73 4.53 6.36
CA SER A 2 30.61 5.89 5.86
C SER A 2 29.42 6.03 4.90
N GLU A 3 28.72 7.15 4.99
CA GLU A 3 27.60 7.55 4.13
C GLU A 3 27.78 7.05 2.69
N LEU A 4 26.88 6.17 2.23
CA LEU A 4 26.91 5.63 0.86
C LEU A 4 26.81 6.73 -0.20
N LEU A 5 26.28 7.91 0.16
CA LEU A 5 26.32 9.17 -0.58
C LEU A 5 26.34 10.32 0.46
N PRO A 6 27.33 11.24 0.44
CA PRO A 6 27.40 12.36 1.38
C PRO A 6 26.48 13.50 0.95
N LEU A 7 25.19 13.18 0.78
CA LEU A 7 24.18 14.16 0.41
C LEU A 7 23.35 14.52 1.65
N PRO A 8 23.13 15.83 1.93
CA PRO A 8 22.21 16.26 2.97
C PRO A 8 20.85 15.58 2.79
N SER A 9 20.21 15.19 3.90
CA SER A 9 18.90 14.52 3.89
C SER A 9 17.84 15.26 3.06
N PHE A 10 17.88 16.60 3.09
CA PHE A 10 17.06 17.48 2.26
C PHE A 10 17.31 17.27 0.75
N ALA A 11 18.57 17.24 0.33
CA ALA A 11 18.93 17.04 -1.08
C ALA A 11 18.55 15.62 -1.54
N SER A 12 18.77 14.61 -0.70
CA SER A 12 18.39 13.22 -0.96
C SER A 12 16.88 13.04 -1.12
N GLY A 13 16.07 13.69 -0.26
CA GLY A 13 14.61 13.66 -0.36
C GLY A 13 14.10 14.25 -1.67
N TRP A 14 14.63 15.40 -2.08
CA TRP A 14 14.31 16.00 -3.39
C TRP A 14 14.77 15.13 -4.55
N LEU A 15 16.00 14.60 -4.52
CA LEU A 15 16.54 13.75 -5.57
C LEU A 15 15.66 12.53 -5.82
N VAL A 16 15.29 11.81 -4.75
CA VAL A 16 14.42 10.62 -4.84
C VAL A 16 13.04 11.00 -5.40
N THR A 17 12.46 12.10 -4.94
CA THR A 17 11.11 12.49 -5.36
C THR A 17 11.08 13.01 -6.80
N VAL A 18 12.11 13.75 -7.22
CA VAL A 18 12.27 14.21 -8.62
C VAL A 18 12.56 13.04 -9.55
N LEU A 19 13.34 12.05 -9.11
CA LEU A 19 13.53 10.81 -9.87
C LEU A 19 12.18 10.10 -10.07
N ALA A 20 11.40 9.93 -9.00
CA ALA A 20 10.09 9.31 -9.07
C ALA A 20 9.14 10.11 -9.99
N LEU A 21 9.15 11.44 -9.90
CA LEU A 21 8.42 12.33 -10.80
C LEU A 21 8.83 12.11 -12.27
N ALA A 22 10.14 12.08 -12.57
CA ALA A 22 10.65 11.92 -13.92
C ALA A 22 10.24 10.57 -14.54
N VAL A 23 10.29 9.50 -13.74
CA VAL A 23 9.81 8.17 -14.15
C VAL A 23 8.32 8.21 -14.48
N VAL A 24 7.49 8.76 -13.58
CA VAL A 24 6.03 8.86 -13.79
C VAL A 24 5.69 9.78 -14.97
N TRP A 25 6.44 10.86 -15.17
CA TRP A 25 6.22 11.83 -16.23
C TRP A 25 6.59 11.30 -17.61
N SER A 26 7.69 10.55 -17.69
CA SER A 26 8.18 9.94 -18.94
C SER A 26 7.38 8.70 -19.34
N GLY A 27 6.83 7.97 -18.36
CA GLY A 27 6.12 6.71 -18.58
C GLY A 27 7.05 5.52 -18.87
N VAL A 28 8.37 5.70 -18.78
CA VAL A 28 9.36 4.65 -19.02
C VAL A 28 9.58 3.88 -17.72
N PHE A 29 8.89 2.75 -17.57
CA PHE A 29 8.89 1.97 -16.33
C PHE A 29 9.64 0.65 -16.42
N ASP A 30 9.84 0.11 -17.62
CA ASP A 30 10.09 -1.34 -17.76
C ASP A 30 11.44 -1.77 -17.18
N VAL A 31 12.52 -1.03 -17.47
CA VAL A 31 13.86 -1.35 -16.94
C VAL A 31 13.90 -1.17 -15.43
N LEU A 32 13.35 -0.05 -14.94
CA LEU A 32 13.35 0.27 -13.52
C LEU A 32 12.54 -0.76 -12.73
N LYS A 33 11.40 -1.21 -13.28
CA LYS A 33 10.57 -2.26 -12.71
C LYS A 33 11.37 -3.55 -12.50
N ILE A 34 12.13 -3.99 -13.51
CA ILE A 34 12.94 -5.23 -13.40
C ILE A 34 13.98 -5.11 -12.28
N VAL A 35 14.75 -4.03 -12.27
CA VAL A 35 15.81 -3.82 -11.26
C VAL A 35 15.22 -3.75 -9.84
N MET A 36 14.15 -2.99 -9.65
CA MET A 36 13.49 -2.87 -8.35
C MET A 36 12.86 -4.20 -7.91
N SER A 37 12.21 -4.93 -8.82
CA SER A 37 11.65 -6.24 -8.51
C SER A 37 12.71 -7.24 -8.09
N LEU A 38 13.89 -7.23 -8.72
CA LEU A 38 15.02 -8.07 -8.30
C LEU A 38 15.48 -7.72 -6.88
N LEU A 39 15.67 -6.44 -6.58
CA LEU A 39 16.11 -5.98 -5.26
C LEU A 39 15.07 -6.30 -4.17
N VAL A 40 13.78 -6.10 -4.46
CA VAL A 40 12.69 -6.48 -3.57
C VAL A 40 12.66 -8.00 -3.38
N ALA A 41 12.87 -8.79 -4.44
CA ALA A 41 12.93 -10.25 -4.33
C ALA A 41 14.10 -10.70 -3.43
N VAL A 42 15.27 -10.06 -3.55
CA VAL A 42 16.41 -10.31 -2.64
C VAL A 42 16.03 -10.01 -1.19
N THR A 43 15.35 -8.90 -0.93
CA THR A 43 14.84 -8.57 0.41
C THR A 43 13.84 -9.61 0.92
N VAL A 44 12.90 -10.04 0.07
CA VAL A 44 11.91 -11.07 0.44
C VAL A 44 12.58 -12.39 0.79
N VAL A 45 13.51 -12.86 -0.05
CA VAL A 45 14.26 -14.09 0.22
C VAL A 45 15.10 -13.94 1.49
N GLY A 46 15.76 -12.79 1.68
CA GLY A 46 16.59 -12.54 2.85
C GLY A 46 15.79 -12.51 4.15
N VAL A 47 14.63 -11.86 4.16
CA VAL A 47 13.81 -11.81 5.38
C VAL A 47 13.24 -13.17 5.73
N LEU A 48 12.80 -13.95 4.73
CA LEU A 48 12.33 -15.32 4.95
C LEU A 48 13.45 -16.24 5.45
N TYR A 49 14.66 -16.08 4.91
CA TYR A 49 15.84 -16.79 5.37
C TYR A 49 16.16 -16.45 6.83
N VAL A 50 16.22 -15.17 7.20
CA VAL A 50 16.51 -14.75 8.58
C VAL A 50 15.41 -15.23 9.51
N ALA A 51 14.14 -15.07 9.14
CA ALA A 51 12.99 -15.52 9.93
C ALA A 51 13.02 -17.02 10.20
N ALA A 52 13.39 -17.84 9.22
CA ALA A 52 13.55 -19.28 9.42
C ALA A 52 14.65 -19.63 10.44
N HIS A 53 15.73 -18.84 10.48
CA HIS A 53 16.85 -19.05 11.42
C HIS A 53 16.59 -18.55 12.84
N VAL A 54 15.63 -17.63 13.01
CA VAL A 54 15.23 -17.11 14.33
C VAL A 54 13.82 -17.53 14.72
N PHE A 55 13.29 -18.56 14.05
CA PHE A 55 11.93 -19.02 14.24
C PHE A 55 11.72 -19.50 15.69
N PRO A 56 10.72 -19.00 16.42
CA PRO A 56 10.55 -19.29 17.86
C PRO A 56 10.00 -20.69 18.15
N GLY A 57 9.85 -21.53 17.11
CA GLY A 57 9.19 -22.82 17.19
C GLY A 57 7.68 -22.73 16.95
N MET A 58 7.07 -23.86 16.56
CA MET A 58 5.67 -23.90 16.13
C MET A 58 4.70 -23.52 17.25
N SER A 59 4.98 -23.93 18.49
CA SER A 59 4.11 -23.61 19.63
C SER A 59 3.98 -22.11 19.87
N ALA A 60 5.12 -21.39 19.96
CA ALA A 60 5.13 -19.95 20.17
C ALA A 60 4.51 -19.21 18.98
N PHE A 61 4.77 -19.68 17.77
CA PHE A 61 4.17 -19.12 16.55
C PHE A 61 2.64 -19.23 16.56
N LEU A 62 2.09 -20.41 16.90
CA LEU A 62 0.64 -20.62 16.97
C LEU A 62 -0.02 -19.80 18.09
N VAL A 63 0.65 -19.63 19.24
CA VAL A 63 0.18 -18.72 20.30
C VAL A 63 0.12 -17.28 19.79
N GLY A 64 1.08 -16.85 18.96
CA GLY A 64 1.07 -15.54 18.32
C GLY A 64 -0.08 -15.29 17.35
N LEU A 65 -0.78 -16.34 16.89
CA LEU A 65 -1.97 -16.22 16.05
C LEU A 65 -3.26 -15.98 16.84
N ILE A 66 -3.21 -16.15 18.17
CA ILE A 66 -4.36 -15.87 19.05
C ILE A 66 -4.50 -14.35 19.17
N PRO A 67 -5.65 -13.77 18.82
CA PRO A 67 -5.87 -12.33 18.96
C PRO A 67 -5.72 -11.90 20.42
N GLN A 68 -4.64 -11.18 20.70
CA GLN A 68 -4.35 -10.61 22.01
C GLN A 68 -3.59 -9.30 21.83
N THR A 69 -3.77 -8.39 22.77
CA THR A 69 -2.99 -7.15 22.82
C THR A 69 -1.70 -7.45 23.59
N PRO A 70 -0.51 -7.43 22.93
CA PRO A 70 0.75 -7.68 23.62
C PRO A 70 1.10 -6.51 24.56
N GLU A 71 1.79 -6.82 25.65
CA GLU A 71 2.40 -5.78 26.49
C GLU A 71 3.66 -5.22 25.85
N VAL A 72 3.90 -3.91 26.02
CA VAL A 72 5.15 -3.29 25.60
C VAL A 72 6.24 -3.66 26.61
N PRO A 73 7.38 -4.24 26.18
CA PRO A 73 8.44 -4.62 27.09
C PRO A 73 8.99 -3.44 27.90
N PRO A 74 9.35 -3.61 29.19
CA PRO A 74 9.85 -2.53 30.04
C PRO A 74 11.05 -1.78 29.43
N TRP A 75 12.00 -2.50 28.82
CA TRP A 75 13.18 -1.92 28.18
C TRP A 75 12.81 -0.94 27.04
N ALA A 76 11.70 -1.18 26.33
CA ALA A 76 11.27 -0.31 25.24
C ALA A 76 10.64 0.97 25.79
N VAL A 77 9.88 0.86 26.89
CA VAL A 77 9.31 2.02 27.61
C VAL A 77 10.42 2.88 28.20
N GLU A 78 11.46 2.26 28.78
CA GLU A 78 12.66 2.94 29.28
C GLU A 78 13.41 3.70 28.18
N GLN A 79 13.35 3.21 26.93
CA GLN A 79 13.90 3.89 25.74
C GLN A 79 12.98 4.98 25.17
N GLY A 80 11.85 5.27 25.82
CA GLY A 80 10.94 6.36 25.47
C GLY A 80 9.79 5.97 24.53
N LEU A 81 9.60 4.68 24.24
CA LEU A 81 8.42 4.21 23.52
C LEU A 81 7.17 4.31 24.40
N SER A 82 6.02 4.47 23.76
CA SER A 82 4.76 4.51 24.49
C SER A 82 4.45 3.14 25.12
N PRO A 83 3.95 3.10 26.36
CA PRO A 83 3.49 1.86 26.97
C PRO A 83 2.19 1.35 26.33
N ASN A 84 1.54 2.13 25.47
CA ASN A 84 0.33 1.73 24.76
C ASN A 84 0.70 0.99 23.44
N PRO A 85 0.51 -0.35 23.36
CA PRO A 85 0.91 -1.15 22.20
C PRO A 85 0.13 -0.78 20.92
N TRP A 86 -1.04 -0.17 21.06
CA TRP A 86 -1.84 0.27 19.91
C TRP A 86 -1.16 1.35 19.08
N ARG A 87 -0.15 2.06 19.62
CA ARG A 87 0.67 2.99 18.83
C ARG A 87 1.44 2.32 17.71
N GLU A 88 1.81 1.05 17.89
CA GLU A 88 2.50 0.27 16.86
C GLU A 88 1.54 -0.62 16.06
N ILE A 89 0.48 -1.14 16.71
CA ILE A 89 -0.49 -2.02 16.06
C ILE A 89 -1.33 -1.26 15.02
N LEU A 90 -1.81 -0.04 15.33
CA LEU A 90 -2.69 0.69 14.42
C LEU A 90 -2.01 1.03 13.08
N PRO A 91 -0.79 1.59 13.04
CA PRO A 91 -0.07 1.79 11.78
C PRO A 91 0.13 0.49 10.98
N LEU A 92 0.48 -0.61 11.67
CA LEU A 92 0.64 -1.91 11.02
C LEU A 92 -0.68 -2.39 10.39
N LEU A 93 -1.82 -2.23 11.08
CA LEU A 93 -3.14 -2.56 10.54
C LEU A 93 -3.53 -1.67 9.35
N GLY A 94 -3.15 -0.40 9.39
CA GLY A 94 -3.43 0.56 8.31
C GLY A 94 -2.75 0.19 6.99
N TRP A 95 -1.48 -0.23 7.04
CA TRP A 95 -0.69 -0.49 5.83
C TRP A 95 -0.35 -1.97 5.57
N GLY A 96 -0.78 -2.91 6.43
CA GLY A 96 -0.54 -4.35 6.27
C GLY A 96 -1.06 -4.93 4.94
N ALA A 97 -2.00 -4.26 4.27
CA ALA A 97 -2.48 -4.60 2.93
C ALA A 97 -2.36 -3.42 1.93
N GLY A 98 -1.35 -2.55 2.11
CA GLY A 98 -1.06 -1.42 1.23
C GLY A 98 -1.97 -0.20 1.39
N GLY A 99 -2.84 -0.18 2.41
CA GLY A 99 -3.77 0.93 2.69
C GLY A 99 -4.88 1.10 1.64
N PHE A 100 -5.70 2.14 1.84
CA PHE A 100 -6.81 2.51 0.96
C PHE A 100 -6.33 2.76 -0.48
N ALA A 101 -5.31 3.59 -0.59
CA ALA A 101 -4.76 4.10 -1.84
C ALA A 101 -4.42 2.99 -2.85
N SER A 102 -3.63 1.99 -2.41
CA SER A 102 -3.14 0.94 -3.30
C SER A 102 -4.26 0.06 -3.84
N GLN A 103 -5.29 -0.19 -3.04
CA GLN A 103 -6.45 -1.01 -3.41
C GLN A 103 -7.33 -0.28 -4.43
N VAL A 104 -7.55 1.02 -4.24
CA VAL A 104 -8.36 1.82 -5.17
C VAL A 104 -7.63 1.98 -6.51
N TRP A 105 -6.33 2.30 -6.51
CA TRP A 105 -5.61 2.50 -7.76
C TRP A 105 -5.22 1.23 -8.49
N TYR A 106 -5.39 0.07 -7.86
CA TYR A 106 -5.22 -1.19 -8.57
C TYR A 106 -6.11 -1.26 -9.82
N THR A 107 -7.28 -0.61 -9.80
CA THR A 107 -8.13 -0.43 -10.99
C THR A 107 -7.42 0.29 -12.15
N TYR A 108 -6.56 1.27 -11.87
CA TYR A 108 -5.73 1.91 -12.89
C TYR A 108 -4.66 0.97 -13.44
N TRP A 109 -4.09 0.07 -12.64
CA TRP A 109 -3.14 -0.93 -13.15
C TRP A 109 -3.81 -1.95 -14.05
N VAL A 110 -5.02 -2.41 -13.69
CA VAL A 110 -5.87 -3.25 -14.54
C VAL A 110 -6.18 -2.55 -15.87
N MET A 111 -6.48 -1.23 -15.84
CA MET A 111 -6.68 -0.44 -17.05
C MET A 111 -5.42 -0.29 -17.90
N GLY A 112 -4.28 0.02 -17.28
CA GLY A 112 -3.00 0.15 -17.99
C GLY A 112 -2.50 -1.15 -18.62
N ALA A 113 -2.79 -2.28 -17.98
CA ALA A 113 -2.47 -3.62 -18.49
C ALA A 113 -3.46 -4.09 -19.58
N GLY A 114 -4.58 -3.37 -19.78
CA GLY A 114 -5.58 -3.72 -20.79
C GLY A 114 -6.33 -5.02 -20.48
N TYR A 115 -6.57 -5.34 -19.22
CA TYR A 115 -7.26 -6.59 -18.86
C TYR A 115 -8.75 -6.54 -19.24
N GLY A 116 -9.19 -7.56 -19.96
CA GLY A 116 -10.60 -7.72 -20.36
C GLY A 116 -11.14 -6.51 -21.13
N MET A 117 -12.26 -5.97 -20.64
CA MET A 117 -12.88 -4.79 -21.26
C MET A 117 -12.04 -3.52 -21.10
N ALA A 118 -11.03 -3.52 -20.23
CA ALA A 118 -10.15 -2.38 -20.05
C ALA A 118 -9.22 -2.14 -21.26
N ALA A 119 -9.01 -3.15 -22.11
CA ALA A 119 -8.32 -2.97 -23.39
C ALA A 119 -9.04 -2.00 -24.35
N ARG A 120 -10.34 -1.76 -24.12
CA ARG A 120 -11.20 -0.90 -24.93
C ARG A 120 -11.38 0.50 -24.35
N THR A 121 -10.64 0.84 -23.29
CA THR A 121 -10.65 2.16 -22.66
C THR A 121 -9.24 2.69 -22.50
N ALA A 122 -9.13 3.96 -22.13
CA ALA A 122 -7.88 4.59 -21.77
C ALA A 122 -8.07 5.44 -20.52
N TYR A 123 -6.97 5.80 -19.86
CA TYR A 123 -7.03 6.70 -18.72
C TYR A 123 -7.74 8.02 -19.08
N GLY A 124 -8.63 8.48 -18.20
CA GLY A 124 -9.40 9.69 -18.43
C GLY A 124 -10.60 9.53 -19.34
N GLN A 125 -10.89 8.33 -19.85
CA GLN A 125 -12.13 8.06 -20.57
C GLN A 125 -13.23 7.58 -19.59
N PRO A 126 -14.44 8.16 -19.61
CA PRO A 126 -15.54 7.65 -18.83
C PRO A 126 -15.97 6.26 -19.35
N ALA A 127 -16.51 5.43 -18.46
CA ALA A 127 -17.17 4.19 -18.88
C ALA A 127 -18.30 4.52 -19.88
N ASN A 128 -18.51 3.64 -20.87
CA ASN A 128 -19.60 3.77 -21.84
C ASN A 128 -20.81 2.92 -21.39
N PRO A 129 -21.86 3.52 -20.81
CA PRO A 129 -22.97 2.76 -20.24
C PRO A 129 -23.75 2.01 -21.33
N THR A 130 -23.88 2.59 -22.52
CA THR A 130 -24.56 1.97 -23.66
C THR A 130 -23.86 0.69 -24.12
N LEU A 131 -22.53 0.67 -24.09
CA LEU A 131 -21.76 -0.54 -24.38
C LEU A 131 -21.98 -1.62 -23.30
N LEU A 132 -21.95 -1.24 -22.03
CA LEU A 132 -22.13 -2.16 -20.90
C LEU A 132 -23.54 -2.78 -20.87
N GLN A 133 -24.57 -1.99 -21.21
CA GLN A 133 -25.96 -2.44 -21.32
C GLN A 133 -26.21 -3.38 -22.52
N ARG A 134 -25.29 -3.43 -23.49
CA ARG A 134 -25.37 -4.30 -24.67
C ARG A 134 -24.50 -5.55 -24.57
N LEU A 135 -23.81 -5.76 -23.45
CA LEU A 135 -22.99 -6.96 -23.26
C LEU A 135 -23.84 -8.22 -23.37
N THR A 136 -23.40 -9.14 -24.20
CA THR A 136 -24.04 -10.44 -24.33
C THR A 136 -23.60 -11.36 -23.18
N LYS A 137 -24.32 -12.48 -23.00
CA LYS A 137 -23.91 -13.52 -22.06
C LYS A 137 -22.49 -14.04 -22.36
N GLN A 138 -22.14 -14.19 -23.64
CA GLN A 138 -20.81 -14.63 -24.06
C GLN A 138 -19.72 -13.61 -23.68
N ASP A 139 -19.96 -12.31 -23.89
CA ASP A 139 -19.03 -11.25 -23.45
C ASP A 139 -18.82 -11.30 -21.93
N ALA A 140 -19.90 -11.55 -21.18
CA ALA A 140 -19.86 -11.65 -19.73
C ALA A 140 -19.08 -12.89 -19.25
N GLU A 141 -19.20 -14.03 -19.92
CA GLU A 141 -18.42 -15.25 -19.62
C GLU A 141 -16.92 -15.02 -19.88
N HIS A 142 -16.57 -14.35 -20.98
CA HIS A 142 -15.20 -13.95 -21.26
C HIS A 142 -14.66 -12.98 -20.18
N LEU A 143 -15.45 -11.99 -19.79
CA LEU A 143 -15.07 -11.03 -18.73
C LEU A 143 -14.91 -11.72 -17.37
N LYS A 144 -15.75 -12.71 -17.06
CA LYS A 144 -15.62 -13.54 -15.86
C LYS A 144 -14.29 -14.31 -15.82
N GLY A 145 -13.78 -14.73 -16.98
CA GLY A 145 -12.43 -15.29 -17.12
C GLY A 145 -11.35 -14.30 -16.65
N TRP A 146 -11.43 -13.04 -17.09
CA TRP A 146 -10.53 -11.97 -16.63
C TRP A 146 -10.68 -11.67 -15.14
N CYS A 147 -11.89 -11.70 -14.58
CA CYS A 147 -12.08 -11.57 -13.13
C CYS A 147 -11.31 -12.64 -12.35
N ARG A 148 -11.26 -13.90 -12.84
CA ARG A 148 -10.48 -14.97 -12.20
C ARG A 148 -8.98 -14.69 -12.24
N VAL A 149 -8.46 -14.13 -13.33
CA VAL A 149 -7.05 -13.71 -13.42
C VAL A 149 -6.76 -12.66 -12.36
N VAL A 150 -7.61 -11.62 -12.26
CA VAL A 150 -7.46 -10.56 -11.27
C VAL A 150 -7.59 -11.08 -9.84
N TYR A 151 -8.52 -11.98 -9.56
CA TYR A 151 -8.65 -12.60 -8.23
C TYR A 151 -7.43 -13.44 -7.88
N THR A 152 -6.86 -14.16 -8.84
CA THR A 152 -5.65 -14.96 -8.62
C THR A 152 -4.46 -14.06 -8.33
N ASP A 153 -4.27 -12.99 -9.12
CA ASP A 153 -3.21 -12.01 -8.94
C ASP A 153 -3.30 -11.34 -7.56
N ALA A 154 -4.47 -10.79 -7.21
CA ALA A 154 -4.70 -10.14 -5.92
C ALA A 154 -4.54 -11.12 -4.73
N SER A 155 -5.01 -12.36 -4.87
CA SER A 155 -4.88 -13.37 -3.81
C SER A 155 -3.42 -13.78 -3.60
N LEU A 156 -2.66 -13.97 -4.68
CA LEU A 156 -1.23 -14.28 -4.60
C LEU A 156 -0.46 -13.11 -3.96
N ALA A 157 -0.75 -11.87 -4.37
CA ALA A 157 -0.16 -10.68 -3.79
C ALA A 157 -0.46 -10.57 -2.28
N MET A 158 -1.70 -10.86 -1.87
CA MET A 158 -2.09 -10.88 -0.44
C MET A 158 -1.34 -11.96 0.33
N ILE A 159 -1.27 -13.19 -0.17
CA ILE A 159 -0.55 -14.29 0.49
C ILE A 159 0.94 -13.95 0.64
N LEU A 160 1.57 -13.46 -0.42
CA LEU A 160 2.96 -13.01 -0.38
C LEU A 160 3.14 -11.86 0.61
N GLY A 161 2.24 -10.88 0.63
CA GLY A 161 2.25 -9.78 1.59
C GLY A 161 2.19 -10.25 3.04
N ILE A 162 1.29 -11.19 3.36
CA ILE A 162 1.17 -11.81 4.68
C ILE A 162 2.44 -12.56 5.05
N LEU A 163 2.97 -13.38 4.14
CA LEU A 163 4.20 -14.16 4.37
C LEU A 163 5.40 -13.26 4.63
N VAL A 164 5.59 -12.22 3.82
CA VAL A 164 6.69 -11.26 3.97
C VAL A 164 6.55 -10.45 5.25
N THR A 165 5.36 -9.94 5.55
CA THR A 165 5.08 -9.20 6.79
C THR A 165 5.34 -10.06 8.02
N THR A 166 4.88 -11.31 8.01
CA THR A 166 5.15 -12.28 9.07
C THR A 166 6.64 -12.57 9.18
N GLY A 167 7.35 -12.70 8.05
CA GLY A 167 8.79 -12.84 8.01
C GLY A 167 9.51 -11.67 8.68
N PHE A 168 9.13 -10.43 8.37
CA PHE A 168 9.68 -9.24 9.02
C PHE A 168 9.36 -9.18 10.51
N MET A 169 8.14 -9.56 10.92
CA MET A 169 7.75 -9.61 12.33
C MET A 169 8.60 -10.63 13.11
N VAL A 170 8.74 -11.86 12.58
CA VAL A 170 9.55 -12.92 13.20
C VAL A 170 11.03 -12.56 13.21
N ALA A 171 11.56 -12.06 12.08
CA ALA A 171 12.96 -11.67 11.98
C ALA A 171 13.29 -10.47 12.89
N GLY A 172 12.41 -9.47 12.97
CA GLY A 172 12.53 -8.34 13.89
C GLY A 172 12.50 -8.79 15.34
N ALA A 173 11.50 -9.58 15.74
CA ALA A 173 11.40 -10.10 17.10
C ALA A 173 12.61 -10.97 17.49
N GLY A 174 13.08 -11.85 16.59
CA GLY A 174 14.16 -12.79 16.86
C GLY A 174 15.57 -12.20 16.77
N VAL A 175 15.77 -11.07 16.08
CA VAL A 175 17.08 -10.41 15.96
C VAL A 175 17.20 -9.15 16.80
N LEU A 176 16.19 -8.27 16.76
CA LEU A 176 16.20 -6.98 17.46
C LEU A 176 15.77 -7.11 18.92
N GLY A 177 14.77 -7.96 19.19
CA GLY A 177 14.21 -8.17 20.53
C GLY A 177 15.27 -8.57 21.58
N PRO A 178 16.07 -9.63 21.35
CA PRO A 178 17.13 -10.03 22.29
C PRO A 178 18.21 -8.97 22.50
N ARG A 179 18.37 -8.04 21.57
CA ARG A 179 19.34 -6.94 21.63
C ARG A 179 18.73 -5.66 22.21
N GLN A 180 17.45 -5.68 22.58
CA GLN A 180 16.71 -4.52 23.09
C GLN A 180 16.85 -3.31 22.17
N LEU A 181 16.82 -3.54 20.86
CA LEU A 181 16.87 -2.49 19.85
C LEU A 181 15.44 -2.11 19.46
N ALA A 182 15.03 -0.89 19.80
CA ALA A 182 13.83 -0.27 19.26
C ALA A 182 14.21 0.71 18.12
N PRO A 183 13.98 0.37 16.85
CA PRO A 183 14.32 1.25 15.74
C PRO A 183 13.48 2.53 15.76
N ASP A 184 14.12 3.69 15.90
CA ASP A 184 13.48 5.00 15.80
C ASP A 184 14.40 6.03 15.13
N GLY A 185 13.84 7.19 14.79
CA GLY A 185 14.59 8.34 14.33
C GLY A 185 15.19 8.19 12.93
N PRO A 186 16.18 9.04 12.58
CA PRO A 186 16.82 9.03 11.26
C PRO A 186 17.59 7.73 10.95
N ASP A 187 18.11 7.06 11.98
CA ASP A 187 18.94 5.86 11.85
C ASP A 187 18.14 4.55 11.79
N VAL A 188 16.81 4.64 11.76
CA VAL A 188 15.89 3.48 11.74
C VAL A 188 16.28 2.45 10.65
N ALA A 189 16.70 2.90 9.47
CA ALA A 189 17.11 2.03 8.37
C ALA A 189 18.40 1.25 8.69
N PHE A 190 19.35 1.88 9.38
CA PHE A 190 20.60 1.24 9.80
C PHE A 190 20.35 0.22 10.92
N THR A 191 19.50 0.56 11.89
CA THR A 191 19.09 -0.39 12.94
C THR A 191 18.37 -1.59 12.34
N LEU A 192 17.44 -1.37 11.41
CA LEU A 192 16.73 -2.45 10.71
C LEU A 192 17.67 -3.31 9.84
N SER A 193 18.72 -2.73 9.27
CA SER A 193 19.73 -3.48 8.50
C SER A 193 20.42 -4.57 9.32
N THR A 194 20.41 -4.46 10.65
CA THR A 194 20.94 -5.49 11.55
C THR A 194 20.20 -6.82 11.47
N ILE A 195 18.96 -6.81 10.98
CA ILE A 195 18.19 -8.03 10.70
C ILE A 195 18.98 -8.91 9.73
N PHE A 196 19.50 -8.33 8.64
CA PHE A 196 20.23 -9.09 7.62
C PHE A 196 21.70 -9.21 7.95
N SER A 197 22.32 -8.15 8.49
CA SER A 197 23.76 -8.21 8.81
C SER A 197 24.09 -9.20 9.93
N SER A 198 23.12 -9.52 10.79
CA SER A 198 23.26 -10.58 11.81
C SER A 198 23.60 -11.94 11.22
N ARG A 199 23.24 -12.20 9.96
CA ARG A 199 23.48 -13.48 9.28
C ARG A 199 24.46 -13.39 8.13
N TRP A 200 24.46 -12.29 7.38
CA TRP A 200 25.25 -12.12 6.16
C TRP A 200 26.32 -11.03 6.26
N GLY A 201 26.62 -10.56 7.48
CA GLY A 201 27.62 -9.52 7.71
C GLY A 201 27.29 -8.21 6.99
N GLU A 202 28.32 -7.45 6.63
CA GLU A 202 28.16 -6.13 6.01
C GLU A 202 27.39 -6.17 4.69
N ILE A 203 27.60 -7.22 3.88
CA ILE A 203 26.89 -7.42 2.62
C ILE A 203 25.38 -7.55 2.87
N GLY A 204 24.97 -8.27 3.92
CA GLY A 204 23.56 -8.38 4.31
C GLY A 204 22.93 -7.05 4.66
N GLY A 205 23.62 -6.25 5.49
CA GLY A 205 23.16 -4.91 5.86
C GLY A 205 23.04 -3.99 4.64
N PHE A 206 24.02 -4.03 3.74
CA PHE A 206 23.97 -3.28 2.49
C PHE A 206 22.80 -3.68 1.60
N LEU A 207 22.58 -4.99 1.38
CA LEU A 207 21.46 -5.49 0.58
C LEU A 207 20.11 -5.11 1.19
N PHE A 208 19.98 -5.10 2.52
CA PHE A 208 18.78 -4.64 3.20
C PHE A 208 18.49 -3.17 2.91
N ILE A 209 19.49 -2.30 3.06
CA ILE A 209 19.33 -0.86 2.82
C ILE A 209 19.01 -0.60 1.35
N LEU A 210 19.72 -1.26 0.43
CA LEU A 210 19.50 -1.12 -1.00
C LEU A 210 18.10 -1.60 -1.41
N GLY A 211 17.69 -2.76 -0.91
CA GLY A 211 16.37 -3.33 -1.16
C GLY A 211 15.23 -2.52 -0.54
N GLY A 212 15.43 -2.00 0.68
CA GLY A 212 14.51 -1.09 1.34
C GLY A 212 14.37 0.24 0.60
N ALA A 213 15.48 0.82 0.15
CA ALA A 213 15.46 2.02 -0.70
C ALA A 213 14.70 1.76 -2.01
N ALA A 214 14.96 0.63 -2.68
CA ALA A 214 14.21 0.24 -3.87
C ALA A 214 12.70 0.10 -3.57
N ALA A 215 12.31 -0.58 -2.50
CA ALA A 215 10.91 -0.72 -2.12
C ALA A 215 10.22 0.64 -1.85
N LEU A 216 10.90 1.54 -1.15
CA LEU A 216 10.39 2.89 -0.84
C LEU A 216 10.26 3.75 -2.11
N ILE A 217 11.27 3.74 -3.00
CA ILE A 217 11.20 4.46 -4.27
C ILE A 217 10.08 3.89 -5.14
N ALA A 218 9.89 2.56 -5.18
CA ALA A 218 8.83 1.92 -5.97
C ALA A 218 7.46 2.34 -5.46
N THR A 219 7.31 2.40 -4.13
CA THR A 219 6.09 2.88 -3.47
C THR A 219 5.85 4.35 -3.81
N GLN A 220 6.87 5.21 -3.71
CA GLN A 220 6.76 6.64 -4.05
C GLN A 220 6.34 6.86 -5.52
N ILE A 221 6.92 6.07 -6.43
CA ILE A 221 6.54 6.08 -7.85
C ILE A 221 5.07 5.65 -8.01
N GLY A 222 4.64 4.59 -7.34
CA GLY A 222 3.26 4.13 -7.32
C GLY A 222 2.28 5.19 -6.79
N GLN A 223 2.66 5.90 -5.73
CA GLN A 223 1.89 6.99 -5.13
C GLN A 223 1.76 8.19 -6.09
N LEU A 224 2.87 8.65 -6.68
CA LEU A 224 2.86 9.73 -7.67
C LEU A 224 2.18 9.33 -8.98
N ALA A 225 2.04 8.04 -9.26
CA ALA A 225 1.33 7.58 -10.43
C ALA A 225 -0.17 7.39 -10.14
N GLY A 226 -0.55 6.81 -9.01
CA GLY A 226 -1.92 6.42 -8.70
C GLY A 226 -2.79 7.59 -8.24
N TRP A 227 -2.37 8.33 -7.21
CA TRP A 227 -3.13 9.46 -6.65
C TRP A 227 -3.53 10.49 -7.73
N PRO A 228 -2.61 10.96 -8.61
CA PRO A 228 -2.99 11.92 -9.64
C PRO A 228 -4.01 11.39 -10.65
N ARG A 229 -4.01 10.09 -10.95
CA ARG A 229 -5.04 9.48 -11.82
C ARG A 229 -6.39 9.48 -11.12
N LEU A 230 -6.42 9.07 -9.84
CA LEU A 230 -7.64 9.07 -9.03
C LEU A 230 -8.24 10.48 -8.90
N LEU A 231 -7.42 11.48 -8.58
CA LEU A 231 -7.91 12.85 -8.44
C LEU A 231 -8.32 13.46 -9.78
N ALA A 232 -7.57 13.20 -10.86
CA ALA A 232 -7.96 13.66 -12.19
C ALA A 232 -9.34 13.10 -12.59
N ASP A 233 -9.60 11.82 -12.37
CA ASP A 233 -10.91 11.25 -12.66
C ASP A 233 -12.01 11.73 -11.72
N SER A 234 -11.72 11.82 -10.42
CA SER A 234 -12.67 12.34 -9.43
C SER A 234 -13.11 13.76 -9.78
N PHE A 235 -12.16 14.65 -10.11
CA PHE A 235 -12.47 16.03 -10.52
C PHE A 235 -13.19 16.08 -11.86
N ARG A 236 -12.82 15.23 -12.82
CA ARG A 236 -13.51 15.14 -14.10
C ARG A 236 -14.98 14.73 -13.95
N LEU A 237 -15.29 13.82 -13.03
CA LEU A 237 -16.65 13.35 -12.75
C LEU A 237 -17.45 14.33 -11.89
N CYS A 238 -16.85 14.88 -10.84
CA CYS A 238 -17.54 15.73 -9.87
C CYS A 238 -17.60 17.21 -10.28
N ILE A 239 -16.69 17.68 -11.15
CA ILE A 239 -16.58 19.08 -11.57
C ILE A 239 -16.56 19.18 -13.11
N PRO A 240 -17.74 19.18 -13.78
CA PRO A 240 -17.82 19.17 -15.24
C PRO A 240 -17.11 20.34 -15.93
N GLY A 241 -17.02 21.50 -15.27
CA GLY A 241 -16.28 22.66 -15.79
C GLY A 241 -14.77 22.42 -15.89
N PHE A 242 -14.21 21.64 -14.97
CA PHE A 242 -12.79 21.26 -14.96
C PHE A 242 -12.48 20.31 -16.12
N ALA A 243 -13.36 19.32 -16.33
CA ALA A 243 -13.28 18.37 -17.45
C ALA A 243 -13.27 19.04 -18.83
N ARG A 244 -14.11 20.07 -19.00
CA ARG A 244 -14.21 20.82 -20.27
C ARG A 244 -13.00 21.71 -20.53
N ARG A 245 -12.37 22.22 -19.47
CA ARG A 245 -11.29 23.21 -19.57
C ARG A 245 -9.91 22.59 -19.79
N PHE A 246 -9.65 21.43 -19.21
CA PHE A 246 -8.34 20.79 -19.26
C PHE A 246 -8.42 19.37 -19.80
N PRO A 247 -7.56 18.98 -20.76
CA PRO A 247 -7.46 17.59 -21.18
C PRO A 247 -6.92 16.76 -20.02
N TRP A 248 -7.28 15.46 -19.98
CA TRP A 248 -6.92 14.57 -18.87
C TRP A 248 -5.42 14.57 -18.55
N LYS A 249 -4.54 14.59 -19.58
CA LYS A 249 -3.08 14.61 -19.37
C LYS A 249 -2.61 15.86 -18.61
N THR A 250 -3.27 17.01 -18.81
CA THR A 250 -2.99 18.24 -18.06
C THR A 250 -3.51 18.13 -16.63
N GLN A 251 -4.71 17.56 -16.43
CA GLN A 251 -5.24 17.31 -15.09
C GLN A 251 -4.33 16.38 -14.28
N PHE A 252 -3.91 15.27 -14.89
CA PHE A 252 -2.96 14.33 -14.30
C PHE A 252 -1.65 15.01 -13.90
N ARG A 253 -1.05 15.80 -14.82
CA ARG A 253 0.19 16.53 -14.54
C ARG A 253 0.02 17.59 -13.45
N LEU A 254 -1.12 18.27 -13.41
CA LEU A 254 -1.44 19.24 -12.36
C LEU A 254 -1.47 18.56 -10.99
N PHE A 255 -2.19 17.45 -10.85
CA PHE A 255 -2.23 16.71 -9.60
C PHE A 255 -0.88 16.08 -9.25
N LEU A 256 -0.13 15.59 -10.23
CA LEU A 256 1.22 15.06 -10.03
C LEU A 256 2.15 16.13 -9.43
N LEU A 257 2.14 17.34 -9.97
CA LEU A 257 2.91 18.46 -9.40
C LEU A 257 2.35 18.89 -8.05
N LEU A 258 1.04 18.90 -7.87
CA LEU A 258 0.43 19.19 -6.57
C LEU A 258 0.95 18.22 -5.50
N PHE A 259 0.90 16.90 -5.74
CA PHE A 259 1.40 15.89 -4.82
C PHE A 259 2.91 15.99 -4.58
N LEU A 260 3.70 16.30 -5.61
CA LEU A 260 5.12 16.57 -5.44
C LEU A 260 5.35 17.68 -4.41
N PHE A 261 4.73 18.85 -4.63
CA PHE A 261 4.94 20.01 -3.76
C PHE A 261 4.35 19.81 -2.38
N THR A 262 3.13 19.27 -2.26
CA THR A 262 2.50 19.06 -0.95
C THR A 262 3.27 18.05 -0.12
N ASN A 263 3.74 16.93 -0.70
CA ASN A 263 4.54 15.95 0.03
C ASN A 263 5.85 16.56 0.54
N MET A 264 6.55 17.33 -0.28
CA MET A 264 7.80 18.00 0.14
C MET A 264 7.53 19.05 1.22
N VAL A 265 6.48 19.85 1.08
CA VAL A 265 6.08 20.82 2.12
C VAL A 265 5.74 20.11 3.42
N ILE A 266 4.97 19.02 3.40
CA ILE A 266 4.61 18.27 4.60
C ILE A 266 5.86 17.70 5.30
N VAL A 267 6.74 17.03 4.54
CA VAL A 267 7.97 16.42 5.10
C VAL A 267 8.88 17.48 5.74
N TYR A 268 9.05 18.63 5.10
CA TYR A 268 9.95 19.66 5.63
C TYR A 268 9.30 20.57 6.69
N THR A 269 7.98 20.73 6.71
CA THR A 269 7.29 21.50 7.75
C THR A 269 7.07 20.71 9.03
N LEU A 270 6.78 19.41 8.96
CA LEU A 270 6.60 18.55 10.13
C LEU A 270 7.93 18.06 10.75
N GLY A 271 9.06 18.45 10.15
CA GLY A 271 10.38 17.95 10.48
C GLY A 271 10.61 16.55 9.91
N VAL A 272 11.86 16.23 9.57
CA VAL A 272 12.27 14.93 9.01
C VAL A 272 12.17 13.84 10.08
N ARG A 273 10.93 13.45 10.43
CA ARG A 273 10.57 12.43 11.43
C ARG A 273 9.96 11.21 10.73
N PRO A 274 10.78 10.33 10.13
CA PRO A 274 10.31 9.30 9.22
C PRO A 274 9.30 8.35 9.86
N VAL A 275 9.57 7.88 11.09
CA VAL A 275 8.68 6.95 11.81
C VAL A 275 7.31 7.59 12.05
N PHE A 276 7.27 8.81 12.58
CA PHE A 276 6.03 9.54 12.81
C PHE A 276 5.23 9.77 11.51
N LEU A 277 5.88 10.19 10.43
CA LEU A 277 5.22 10.45 9.14
C LEU A 277 4.65 9.17 8.53
N VAL A 278 5.38 8.05 8.65
CA VAL A 278 4.93 6.72 8.21
C VAL A 278 3.71 6.27 9.03
N GLN A 279 3.77 6.37 10.36
CA GLN A 279 2.66 6.00 11.23
C GLN A 279 1.42 6.87 10.97
N LEU A 280 1.60 8.19 10.83
CA LEU A 280 0.52 9.12 10.50
C LEU A 280 -0.12 8.78 9.15
N GLY A 281 0.69 8.54 8.12
CA GLY A 281 0.22 8.11 6.81
C GLY A 281 -0.59 6.82 6.88
N ALA A 282 -0.11 5.83 7.63
CA ALA A 282 -0.82 4.55 7.81
C ALA A 282 -2.17 4.70 8.50
N ILE A 283 -2.28 5.60 9.48
CA ILE A 283 -3.55 5.87 10.16
C ILE A 283 -4.51 6.62 9.21
N LEU A 284 -4.04 7.70 8.58
CA LEU A 284 -4.88 8.57 7.75
C LEU A 284 -5.35 7.89 6.46
N ASP A 285 -4.43 7.26 5.72
CA ASP A 285 -4.76 6.56 4.47
C ASP A 285 -5.28 5.15 4.76
N GLY A 286 -4.59 4.40 5.60
CA GLY A 286 -4.84 2.96 5.78
C GLY A 286 -6.02 2.60 6.68
N LEU A 287 -6.28 3.37 7.74
CA LEU A 287 -7.38 3.08 8.67
C LEU A 287 -8.61 3.96 8.39
N LEU A 288 -8.45 5.29 8.35
CA LEU A 288 -9.61 6.20 8.29
C LEU A 288 -10.43 6.05 7.01
N LEU A 289 -9.80 5.79 5.87
CA LEU A 289 -10.49 5.71 4.57
C LEU A 289 -11.06 4.32 4.27
N THR A 290 -10.59 3.28 4.94
CA THR A 290 -10.98 1.88 4.67
C THR A 290 -12.48 1.60 4.91
N PRO A 291 -13.14 2.11 5.97
CA PRO A 291 -14.59 1.97 6.11
C PRO A 291 -15.34 2.62 4.95
N LEU A 292 -14.93 3.83 4.56
CA LEU A 292 -15.57 4.53 3.45
C LEU A 292 -15.39 3.76 2.14
N GLN A 293 -14.20 3.20 1.90
CA GLN A 293 -13.96 2.31 0.77
C GLN A 293 -14.89 1.11 0.78
N ALA A 294 -14.99 0.41 1.91
CA ALA A 294 -15.84 -0.78 2.02
C ALA A 294 -17.31 -0.44 1.70
N LEU A 295 -17.80 0.68 2.20
CA LEU A 295 -19.14 1.19 1.91
C LEU A 295 -19.31 1.50 0.40
N TRP A 296 -18.43 2.33 -0.17
CA TRP A 296 -18.56 2.77 -1.56
C TRP A 296 -18.38 1.63 -2.58
N VAL A 297 -17.46 0.68 -2.31
CA VAL A 297 -17.31 -0.54 -3.11
C VAL A 297 -18.57 -1.40 -3.01
N GLY A 298 -19.14 -1.55 -1.81
CA GLY A 298 -20.41 -2.27 -1.60
C GLY A 298 -21.56 -1.65 -2.41
N LEU A 299 -21.74 -0.34 -2.32
CA LEU A 299 -22.75 0.38 -3.11
C LEU A 299 -22.49 0.23 -4.61
N GLY A 300 -21.23 0.32 -5.04
CA GLY A 300 -20.82 0.11 -6.43
C GLY A 300 -21.20 -1.28 -6.95
N LEU A 301 -20.85 -2.34 -6.21
CA LEU A 301 -21.07 -3.73 -6.61
C LEU A 301 -22.54 -4.15 -6.58
N TYR A 302 -23.31 -3.71 -5.57
CA TYR A 302 -24.67 -4.23 -5.35
C TYR A 302 -25.79 -3.28 -5.76
N LEU A 303 -25.54 -1.97 -5.88
CA LEU A 303 -26.57 -1.00 -6.30
C LEU A 303 -26.31 -0.38 -7.67
N VAL A 304 -25.04 -0.16 -8.04
CA VAL A 304 -24.69 0.52 -9.30
C VAL A 304 -24.46 -0.50 -10.42
N LEU A 305 -23.67 -1.55 -10.19
CA LEU A 305 -23.34 -2.55 -11.19
C LEU A 305 -24.57 -3.22 -11.86
N PRO A 306 -25.65 -3.59 -11.13
CA PRO A 306 -26.84 -4.16 -11.75
C PRO A 306 -27.55 -3.20 -12.72
N LYS A 307 -27.36 -1.88 -12.55
CA LYS A 307 -27.95 -0.83 -13.40
C LYS A 307 -27.09 -0.54 -14.63
N LEU A 308 -25.81 -0.92 -14.60
CA LEU A 308 -24.85 -0.68 -15.69
C LEU A 308 -24.81 -1.80 -16.71
N LEU A 309 -25.09 -3.04 -16.30
CA LEU A 309 -24.99 -4.23 -17.16
C LEU A 309 -26.35 -4.61 -17.76
N SER A 310 -26.32 -5.36 -18.88
CA SER A 310 -27.50 -6.10 -19.35
C SER A 310 -27.89 -7.17 -18.32
N LYS A 311 -29.15 -7.62 -18.34
CA LYS A 311 -29.63 -8.68 -17.41
C LYS A 311 -28.81 -9.97 -17.56
N ASP A 312 -28.59 -10.40 -18.81
CA ASP A 312 -27.83 -11.61 -19.12
C ASP A 312 -26.37 -11.50 -18.65
N ALA A 313 -25.75 -10.33 -18.82
CA ALA A 313 -24.39 -10.10 -18.35
C ALA A 313 -24.31 -10.05 -16.81
N TYR A 314 -25.28 -9.42 -16.16
CA TYR A 314 -25.35 -9.37 -14.70
C TYR A 314 -25.52 -10.76 -14.09
N ASP A 315 -26.35 -11.63 -14.65
CA ASP A 315 -26.53 -12.99 -14.13
C ASP A 315 -25.22 -13.80 -14.10
N VAL A 316 -24.33 -13.53 -15.05
CA VAL A 316 -22.99 -14.16 -15.11
C VAL A 316 -21.99 -13.49 -14.17
N LEU A 317 -21.98 -12.15 -14.12
CA LEU A 317 -20.99 -11.31 -13.44
C LEU A 317 -21.39 -10.91 -12.01
N ARG A 318 -22.59 -11.29 -11.55
CA ARG A 318 -23.10 -10.91 -10.24
C ARG A 318 -22.08 -11.23 -9.14
N PRO A 319 -21.76 -10.25 -8.27
CA PRO A 319 -20.88 -10.48 -7.14
C PRO A 319 -21.53 -11.50 -6.19
N HIS A 320 -20.74 -12.45 -5.70
CA HIS A 320 -21.21 -13.41 -4.72
C HIS A 320 -21.52 -12.70 -3.39
N TRP A 321 -22.52 -13.15 -2.63
CA TRP A 321 -22.95 -12.50 -1.38
C TRP A 321 -21.85 -12.43 -0.31
N SER A 322 -20.86 -13.32 -0.37
CA SER A 322 -19.71 -13.31 0.53
C SER A 322 -18.92 -12.00 0.45
N PHE A 323 -18.90 -11.31 -0.70
CA PHE A 323 -18.27 -9.99 -0.80
C PHE A 323 -19.03 -8.94 0.00
N ALA A 324 -20.37 -8.97 0.03
CA ALA A 324 -21.16 -8.07 0.86
C ALA A 324 -20.86 -8.27 2.34
N VAL A 325 -20.77 -9.52 2.79
CA VAL A 325 -20.42 -9.84 4.18
C VAL A 325 -19.00 -9.40 4.51
N GLY A 326 -18.03 -9.65 3.63
CA GLY A 326 -16.65 -9.20 3.80
C GLY A 326 -16.53 -7.68 3.88
N LEU A 327 -17.24 -6.94 3.02
CA LEU A 327 -17.26 -5.48 3.02
C LEU A 327 -17.97 -4.92 4.26
N ALA A 328 -19.08 -5.53 4.69
CA ALA A 328 -19.77 -5.13 5.91
C ALA A 328 -18.89 -5.36 7.15
N LEU A 329 -18.21 -6.51 7.22
CA LEU A 329 -17.26 -6.80 8.30
C LEU A 329 -16.09 -5.80 8.29
N ALA A 330 -15.52 -5.51 7.12
CA ALA A 330 -14.47 -4.51 6.99
C ALA A 330 -14.94 -3.11 7.45
N PHE A 331 -16.15 -2.70 7.05
CA PHE A 331 -16.74 -1.43 7.50
C PHE A 331 -16.86 -1.37 9.03
N LEU A 332 -17.37 -2.43 9.66
CA LEU A 332 -17.56 -2.48 11.11
C LEU A 332 -16.23 -2.52 11.88
N VAL A 333 -15.29 -3.36 11.46
CA VAL A 333 -13.99 -3.53 12.13
C VAL A 333 -13.15 -2.26 12.02
N PHE A 334 -12.97 -1.73 10.81
CA PHE A 334 -12.20 -0.51 10.63
C PHE A 334 -12.95 0.71 11.17
N GLY A 335 -14.29 0.71 11.13
CA GLY A 335 -15.12 1.73 11.77
C GLY A 335 -14.92 1.77 13.29
N TYR A 336 -14.83 0.61 13.94
CA TYR A 336 -14.47 0.50 15.35
C TYR A 336 -13.07 1.08 15.62
N PHE A 337 -12.08 0.78 14.79
CA PHE A 337 -10.75 1.37 14.95
C PHE A 337 -10.77 2.89 14.81
N CYS A 338 -11.55 3.43 13.87
CA CYS A 338 -11.68 4.88 13.68
C CYS A 338 -12.38 5.60 14.83
N ILE A 339 -13.43 5.01 15.39
CA ILE A 339 -14.29 5.67 16.40
C ILE A 339 -13.78 5.43 17.82
N VAL A 340 -13.17 4.27 18.08
CA VAL A 340 -12.77 3.85 19.42
C VAL A 340 -11.25 3.87 19.59
N GLN A 341 -10.52 3.11 18.77
CA GLN A 341 -9.09 2.88 19.03
C GLN A 341 -8.21 4.10 18.69
N ILE A 342 -8.43 4.77 17.56
CA ILE A 342 -7.67 5.96 17.19
C ILE A 342 -7.84 7.07 18.23
N PRO A 343 -9.07 7.45 18.65
CA PRO A 343 -9.25 8.45 19.70
C PRO A 343 -8.64 8.02 21.04
N PHE A 344 -8.77 6.74 21.41
CA PHE A 344 -8.14 6.21 22.62
C PHE A 344 -6.62 6.36 22.60
N VAL A 345 -5.97 6.11 21.46
CA VAL A 345 -4.50 6.23 21.33
C VAL A 345 -4.03 7.70 21.30
N LEU A 346 -4.84 8.59 20.72
CA LEU A 346 -4.48 10.01 20.57
C LEU A 346 -4.80 10.86 21.80
N PHE A 347 -5.86 10.53 22.53
CA PHE A 347 -6.40 11.35 23.61
C PHE A 347 -6.47 10.65 24.98
N GLY A 348 -6.28 9.32 25.04
CA GLY A 348 -6.23 8.53 26.27
C GLY A 348 -4.80 8.34 26.77
#